data_AF-A0A2D7AZT8-F1
#
_entry.id   AF-A0A2D7AZT8-F1
#
_cell.length_a   1.000
_cell.length_b   1.000
_cell.length_c   1.000
_cell.angle_alpha   90.00
_cell.angle_beta   90.00
_cell.angle_gamma   90.00
#
_symmetry.space_group_name_H-M   'P 1'
#
loop_
_entity.id
_entity.type
_entity.pdbx_description
1 polymer ?
#
loop_
_entity_poly.entity_id
_entity_poly.type
_entity_poly.pdbx_seq_one_letter_code
_entity_poly.pdbx_strand_id
1 'polypeptide(L)'
;MSHNAIRPWRSIERRKSRQIRVGNVLVGGDAPIAVQTMTNTPTEDAAATIAQIERAAEAGADIVRVSCPTEESTAAMPEICRASPVPIVADIHFHYKRGIEAADAGAACLRINPGNIGSPARVKEVVAAARTNGCSIRIGVNGGSLERHLLEKYGEPCPDAMVESALDHARILDDLGFHEYKISVKASDMFLTVAAYHQLAEATDAPLHLGITEAGGLRTGTVKSSIGMGTLLWSGIGDTIRVSLSADPVEEVKVGFEMLKSLGLRTRGVNIIACPSCARQGFDVIKTVETLEQRLAHISEPISLSIIGCVVNGPGE
;
A
#
# COMPACT_ATOMS: atom_id res chain seq x y z
N MET A 1 7.31 8.46 -17.91
CA MET A 1 7.11 9.90 -17.65
C MET A 1 8.02 10.69 -18.58
N SER A 2 7.56 11.75 -19.24
CA SER A 2 8.46 12.59 -20.03
C SER A 2 9.39 13.35 -19.09
N HIS A 3 10.71 13.20 -19.24
CA HIS A 3 11.67 14.03 -18.52
C HIS A 3 11.34 15.51 -18.76
N ASN A 4 10.99 16.23 -17.69
CA ASN A 4 10.74 17.67 -17.80
C ASN A 4 12.10 18.37 -17.93
N ALA A 5 12.54 18.61 -19.16
CA ALA A 5 13.85 19.21 -19.44
C ALA A 5 14.03 20.60 -18.77
N ILE A 6 12.94 21.30 -18.50
CA ILE A 6 12.95 22.64 -17.87
C ILE A 6 13.07 22.52 -16.34
N ARG A 7 12.53 21.46 -15.73
CA ARG A 7 12.51 21.23 -14.28
C ARG A 7 12.89 19.78 -13.94
N PRO A 8 14.13 19.36 -14.21
CA PRO A 8 14.56 17.97 -14.02
C PRO A 8 14.43 17.53 -12.55
N TRP A 9 14.56 18.43 -11.57
CA TRP A 9 14.39 18.15 -10.14
C TRP A 9 12.97 17.78 -9.73
N ARG A 10 11.97 17.90 -10.62
CA ARG A 10 10.61 17.40 -10.41
C ARG A 10 10.40 15.99 -10.95
N SER A 11 11.41 15.39 -11.58
CA SER A 11 11.33 14.03 -12.11
C SER A 11 11.92 13.06 -11.12
N ILE A 12 11.14 12.08 -10.69
CA ILE A 12 11.60 10.94 -9.89
C ILE A 12 11.84 9.78 -10.87
N GLU A 13 13.07 9.30 -10.94
CA GLU A 13 13.38 8.08 -11.68
C GLU A 13 12.90 6.88 -10.86
N ARG A 14 12.00 6.07 -11.43
CA ARG A 14 11.45 4.89 -10.77
C ARG A 14 12.46 3.74 -10.84
N ARG A 15 12.62 3.01 -9.73
CA ARG A 15 13.31 1.72 -9.73
C ARG A 15 12.66 0.80 -10.76
N LYS A 16 13.47 0.12 -11.56
CA LYS A 16 12.99 -0.92 -12.46
C LYS A 16 12.54 -2.13 -11.65
N SER A 17 11.27 -2.50 -11.79
CA SER A 17 10.67 -3.70 -11.21
C SER A 17 10.00 -4.50 -12.30
N ARG A 18 9.92 -5.83 -12.14
CA ARG A 18 9.03 -6.65 -12.96
C ARG A 18 7.58 -6.26 -12.70
N GLN A 19 6.69 -6.55 -13.64
CA GLN A 19 5.26 -6.25 -13.51
C GLN A 19 4.48 -7.52 -13.19
N ILE A 20 3.56 -7.43 -12.22
CA ILE A 20 2.62 -8.50 -11.85
C ILE A 20 1.17 -7.99 -11.95
N ARG A 21 0.21 -8.90 -11.81
CA ARG A 21 -1.21 -8.54 -11.72
C ARG A 21 -1.81 -8.83 -10.34
N VAL A 22 -2.55 -7.88 -9.82
CA VAL A 22 -3.49 -8.07 -8.69
C VAL A 22 -4.89 -7.88 -9.24
N GLY A 23 -5.50 -8.96 -9.72
CA GLY A 23 -6.75 -8.89 -10.47
C GLY A 23 -6.54 -8.09 -11.76
N ASN A 24 -7.28 -7.00 -11.94
CA ASN A 24 -7.11 -6.08 -13.07
C ASN A 24 -6.09 -4.96 -12.83
N VAL A 25 -5.51 -4.84 -11.62
CA VAL A 25 -4.53 -3.79 -11.29
C VAL A 25 -3.12 -4.29 -11.57
N LEU A 26 -2.38 -3.54 -12.39
CA LEU A 26 -0.97 -3.77 -12.67
C LEU A 26 -0.11 -3.20 -11.53
N VAL A 27 0.89 -3.95 -11.07
CA VAL A 27 1.82 -3.51 -10.02
C VAL A 27 3.26 -3.79 -10.47
N GLY A 28 4.10 -2.75 -10.41
CA GLY A 28 5.48 -2.80 -10.90
C GLY A 28 5.62 -2.40 -12.36
N GLY A 29 6.84 -2.42 -12.88
CA GLY A 29 7.17 -1.92 -14.21
C GLY A 29 6.81 -0.44 -14.36
N ASP A 30 6.17 -0.08 -15.48
CA ASP A 30 5.73 1.30 -15.77
C ASP A 30 4.35 1.62 -15.20
N ALA A 31 3.74 0.71 -14.42
CA ALA A 31 2.43 0.94 -13.83
C ALA A 31 2.45 2.11 -12.82
N PRO A 32 1.36 2.91 -12.74
CA PRO A 32 1.19 3.88 -11.67
C PRO A 32 1.24 3.20 -10.29
N ILE A 33 1.78 3.91 -9.29
CA ILE A 33 1.85 3.39 -7.92
C ILE A 33 0.42 3.21 -7.38
N ALA A 34 0.05 1.96 -7.10
CA ALA A 34 -1.27 1.61 -6.59
C ALA A 34 -1.41 1.96 -5.08
N VAL A 35 -2.51 2.59 -4.70
CA VAL A 35 -2.87 2.92 -3.31
C VAL A 35 -3.76 1.80 -2.77
N GLN A 36 -3.36 1.23 -1.63
CA GLN A 36 -4.12 0.18 -0.95
C GLN A 36 -4.53 0.61 0.45
N THR A 37 -5.60 0.01 0.95
CA THR A 37 -5.98 0.04 2.36
C THR A 37 -6.36 -1.36 2.85
N MET A 38 -6.78 -1.48 4.10
CA MET A 38 -7.26 -2.72 4.70
C MET A 38 -8.55 -2.46 5.47
N THR A 39 -9.53 -3.33 5.32
CA THR A 39 -10.75 -3.29 6.13
C THR A 39 -10.44 -3.56 7.60
N ASN A 40 -11.29 -3.06 8.49
CA ASN A 40 -11.23 -3.32 9.92
C ASN A 40 -12.55 -3.85 10.51
N THR A 41 -13.52 -4.16 9.65
CA THR A 41 -14.72 -4.91 10.00
C THR A 41 -14.40 -6.39 10.24
N PRO A 42 -15.18 -7.10 11.08
CA PRO A 42 -15.15 -8.56 11.10
C PRO A 42 -15.54 -9.10 9.72
N THR A 43 -14.69 -9.93 9.13
CA THR A 43 -14.87 -10.39 7.74
C THR A 43 -16.12 -11.26 7.56
N GLU A 44 -16.50 -12.01 8.60
CA GLU A 44 -17.73 -12.79 8.65
C GLU A 44 -19.01 -11.92 8.53
N ASP A 45 -18.91 -10.62 8.82
CA ASP A 45 -19.93 -9.63 8.44
C ASP A 45 -19.64 -9.13 7.02
N ALA A 46 -20.06 -9.93 6.03
CA ALA A 46 -19.85 -9.64 4.62
C ALA A 46 -20.45 -8.29 4.22
N ALA A 47 -21.66 -7.96 4.72
CA ALA A 47 -22.35 -6.72 4.39
C ALA A 47 -21.59 -5.49 4.88
N ALA A 48 -21.13 -5.49 6.14
CA ALA A 48 -20.32 -4.39 6.67
C ALA A 48 -18.98 -4.25 5.94
N THR A 49 -18.36 -5.39 5.61
CA THR A 49 -17.07 -5.44 4.90
C THR A 49 -17.20 -4.89 3.48
N ILE A 50 -18.24 -5.30 2.73
CA ILE A 50 -18.54 -4.78 1.38
C ILE A 50 -18.79 -3.28 1.42
N ALA A 51 -19.61 -2.79 2.36
CA ALA A 51 -19.88 -1.36 2.49
C ALA A 51 -18.62 -0.54 2.79
N GLN A 52 -17.68 -1.08 3.58
CA GLN A 52 -16.39 -0.42 3.83
C GLN A 52 -15.47 -0.46 2.59
N ILE A 53 -15.47 -1.56 1.83
CA ILE A 53 -14.73 -1.67 0.56
C ILE A 53 -15.24 -0.63 -0.44
N GLU A 54 -16.55 -0.48 -0.59
CA GLU A 54 -17.15 0.52 -1.50
C GLU A 54 -16.72 1.94 -1.15
N ARG A 55 -16.77 2.32 0.14
CA ARG A 55 -16.27 3.63 0.60
C ARG A 55 -14.78 3.82 0.32
N ALA A 56 -13.97 2.79 0.52
CA ALA A 56 -12.53 2.84 0.22
C ALA A 56 -12.26 2.99 -1.29
N ALA A 57 -13.01 2.29 -2.13
CA ALA A 57 -12.93 2.39 -3.59
C ALA A 57 -13.39 3.77 -4.09
N GLU A 58 -14.46 4.32 -3.53
CA GLU A 58 -14.93 5.70 -3.81
C GLU A 58 -13.85 6.74 -3.47
N ALA A 59 -13.18 6.56 -2.31
CA ALA A 59 -12.03 7.37 -1.92
C ALA A 59 -10.81 7.19 -2.85
N GLY A 60 -10.78 6.14 -3.65
CA GLY A 60 -9.81 5.90 -4.71
C GLY A 60 -8.87 4.71 -4.50
N ALA A 61 -9.09 3.88 -3.47
CA ALA A 61 -8.28 2.67 -3.28
C ALA A 61 -8.29 1.82 -4.55
N ASP A 62 -7.12 1.39 -5.02
CA ASP A 62 -7.04 0.49 -6.17
C ASP A 62 -7.20 -0.97 -5.75
N ILE A 63 -6.80 -1.28 -4.52
CA ILE A 63 -6.74 -2.64 -3.97
C ILE A 63 -7.14 -2.55 -2.50
N VAL A 64 -8.01 -3.45 -2.04
CA VAL A 64 -8.40 -3.52 -0.62
C VAL A 64 -7.99 -4.86 -0.03
N ARG A 65 -7.38 -4.84 1.14
CA ARG A 65 -7.03 -6.04 1.90
C ARG A 65 -8.11 -6.38 2.92
N VAL A 66 -8.44 -7.66 3.05
CA VAL A 66 -9.41 -8.20 4.01
C VAL A 66 -8.72 -9.27 4.85
N SER A 67 -8.93 -9.25 6.18
CA SER A 67 -8.34 -10.24 7.08
C SER A 67 -9.10 -11.56 7.01
N CYS A 68 -8.41 -12.70 7.02
CA CYS A 68 -9.07 -14.02 7.00
C CYS A 68 -8.56 -14.93 8.12
N PRO A 69 -8.84 -14.58 9.40
CA PRO A 69 -8.33 -15.32 10.55
C PRO A 69 -9.02 -16.67 10.79
N THR A 70 -10.31 -16.80 10.47
CA THR A 70 -11.13 -17.98 10.81
C THR A 70 -11.81 -18.59 9.58
N GLU A 71 -12.55 -19.68 9.79
CA GLU A 71 -13.30 -20.33 8.71
C GLU A 71 -14.50 -19.54 8.25
N GLU A 72 -15.16 -18.87 9.19
CA GLU A 72 -16.26 -17.97 8.93
C GLU A 72 -15.79 -16.78 8.07
N SER A 73 -14.56 -16.29 8.31
CA SER A 73 -13.99 -15.23 7.49
C SER A 73 -13.79 -15.67 6.03
N THR A 74 -13.25 -16.87 5.76
CA THR A 74 -13.08 -17.34 4.38
C THR A 74 -14.40 -17.78 3.74
N ALA A 75 -15.39 -18.22 4.52
CA ALA A 75 -16.73 -18.52 4.02
C ALA A 75 -17.47 -17.28 3.49
N ALA A 76 -17.17 -16.08 4.01
CA ALA A 76 -17.73 -14.81 3.53
C ALA A 76 -17.04 -14.28 2.25
N MET A 77 -15.83 -14.75 1.93
CA MET A 77 -15.03 -14.23 0.82
C MET A 77 -15.68 -14.34 -0.57
N PRO A 78 -16.42 -15.42 -0.94
CA PRO A 78 -17.07 -15.48 -2.25
C PRO A 78 -18.07 -14.34 -2.49
N GLU A 79 -18.80 -13.93 -1.45
CA GLU A 79 -19.71 -12.79 -1.52
C GLU A 79 -18.93 -11.48 -1.65
N ILE A 80 -17.93 -11.29 -0.79
CA ILE A 80 -17.09 -10.08 -0.75
C ILE A 80 -16.34 -9.87 -2.08
N CYS A 81 -15.65 -10.90 -2.58
CA CYS A 81 -14.88 -10.85 -3.82
C CYS A 81 -15.76 -10.57 -5.04
N ARG A 82 -16.97 -11.13 -5.08
CA ARG A 82 -17.94 -10.90 -6.18
C ARG A 82 -18.54 -9.50 -6.15
N ALA A 83 -18.82 -8.96 -4.96
CA ALA A 83 -19.42 -7.63 -4.82
C ALA A 83 -18.40 -6.49 -4.92
N SER A 84 -17.12 -6.77 -4.62
CA SER A 84 -16.10 -5.74 -4.55
C SER A 84 -15.85 -5.05 -5.91
N PRO A 85 -15.86 -3.71 -5.96
CA PRO A 85 -15.48 -2.95 -7.16
C PRO A 85 -13.97 -2.97 -7.45
N VAL A 86 -13.15 -3.46 -6.50
CA VAL A 86 -11.69 -3.47 -6.58
C VAL A 86 -11.10 -4.84 -6.21
N PRO A 87 -9.91 -5.21 -6.71
CA PRO A 87 -9.25 -6.45 -6.33
C PRO A 87 -9.07 -6.60 -4.81
N ILE A 88 -9.42 -7.78 -4.30
CA ILE A 88 -9.29 -8.12 -2.87
C ILE A 88 -8.00 -8.90 -2.61
N VAL A 89 -7.25 -8.47 -1.59
CA VAL A 89 -6.13 -9.21 -1.02
C VAL A 89 -6.58 -9.94 0.24
N ALA A 90 -6.45 -11.26 0.30
CA ALA A 90 -6.71 -12.01 1.53
C ALA A 90 -5.47 -12.00 2.44
N ASP A 91 -5.62 -11.55 3.68
CA ASP A 91 -4.52 -11.52 4.67
C ASP A 91 -4.50 -12.80 5.50
N ILE A 92 -3.51 -13.65 5.24
CA ILE A 92 -3.40 -14.99 5.81
C ILE A 92 -2.08 -15.09 6.58
N HIS A 93 -2.15 -15.46 7.87
CA HIS A 93 -0.96 -15.49 8.73
C HIS A 93 -0.31 -16.88 8.80
N PHE A 94 -1.08 -17.92 9.14
CA PHE A 94 -0.53 -19.26 9.44
C PHE A 94 -1.25 -20.42 8.74
N HIS A 95 -2.56 -20.28 8.49
CA HIS A 95 -3.39 -21.43 8.17
C HIS A 95 -3.52 -21.63 6.65
N TYR A 96 -2.73 -22.56 6.09
CA TYR A 96 -2.67 -22.84 4.65
C TYR A 96 -4.04 -23.02 3.99
N LYS A 97 -4.99 -23.70 4.66
CA LYS A 97 -6.35 -23.91 4.14
C LYS A 97 -7.09 -22.59 3.88
N ARG A 98 -6.92 -21.57 4.75
CA ARG A 98 -7.55 -20.27 4.54
C ARG A 98 -7.02 -19.61 3.26
N GLY A 99 -5.74 -19.83 2.94
CA GLY A 99 -5.13 -19.34 1.70
C GLY A 99 -5.71 -20.02 0.46
N ILE A 100 -5.92 -21.34 0.50
CA ILE A 100 -6.53 -22.10 -0.60
C ILE A 100 -7.98 -21.64 -0.81
N GLU A 101 -8.77 -21.62 0.26
CA GLU A 101 -10.18 -21.21 0.21
C GLU A 101 -10.35 -19.76 -0.27
N ALA A 102 -9.49 -18.85 0.18
CA ALA A 102 -9.53 -17.46 -0.28
C ALA A 102 -9.18 -17.33 -1.77
N ALA A 103 -8.22 -18.12 -2.26
CA ALA A 103 -7.91 -18.17 -3.69
C ALA A 103 -9.11 -18.68 -4.50
N ASP A 104 -9.73 -19.79 -4.07
CA ASP A 104 -10.90 -20.38 -4.72
C ASP A 104 -12.14 -19.47 -4.63
N ALA A 105 -12.23 -18.64 -3.58
CA ALA A 105 -13.28 -17.63 -3.43
C ALA A 105 -13.11 -16.41 -4.36
N GLY A 106 -12.00 -16.31 -5.09
CA GLY A 106 -11.74 -15.21 -6.03
C GLY A 106 -10.89 -14.07 -5.46
N ALA A 107 -10.12 -14.30 -4.39
CA ALA A 107 -9.13 -13.32 -3.97
C ALA A 107 -8.09 -13.09 -5.08
N ALA A 108 -7.78 -11.83 -5.36
CA ALA A 108 -6.85 -11.43 -6.41
C ALA A 108 -5.37 -11.54 -5.99
N CYS A 109 -5.12 -11.52 -4.68
CA CYS A 109 -3.79 -11.72 -4.11
C CYS A 109 -3.89 -12.37 -2.72
N LEU A 110 -2.97 -13.27 -2.39
CA LEU A 110 -2.78 -13.79 -1.04
C LEU A 110 -1.60 -13.07 -0.39
N ARG A 111 -1.80 -12.41 0.76
CA ARG A 111 -0.67 -12.06 1.62
C ARG A 111 -0.37 -13.26 2.51
N ILE A 112 0.77 -13.89 2.26
CA ILE A 112 1.30 -15.01 3.06
C ILE A 112 2.81 -14.89 3.18
N ASN A 113 3.35 -15.42 4.28
CA ASN A 113 4.78 -15.69 4.43
C ASN A 113 5.00 -17.20 4.26
N PRO A 114 5.56 -17.66 3.12
CA PRO A 114 5.73 -19.09 2.82
C PRO A 114 6.36 -19.89 3.96
N GLY A 115 7.34 -19.35 4.67
CA GLY A 115 7.98 -20.03 5.81
C GLY A 115 7.07 -20.26 7.02
N ASN A 116 5.98 -19.49 7.15
CA ASN A 116 5.04 -19.59 8.28
C ASN A 116 3.86 -20.54 8.03
N ILE A 117 3.68 -21.01 6.79
CA ILE A 117 2.57 -21.89 6.37
C ILE A 117 2.80 -23.35 6.82
N GLY A 118 4.04 -23.70 7.17
CA GLY A 118 4.42 -25.00 7.68
C GLY A 118 5.22 -25.81 6.66
N SER A 119 4.80 -27.04 6.37
CA SER A 119 5.59 -27.95 5.53
C SER A 119 5.68 -27.50 4.06
N PRO A 120 6.76 -27.87 3.34
CA PRO A 120 6.88 -27.58 1.91
C PRO A 120 5.71 -28.10 1.07
N ALA A 121 5.07 -29.20 1.49
CA ALA A 121 3.88 -29.73 0.83
C ALA A 121 2.69 -28.75 0.90
N ARG A 122 2.44 -28.14 2.06
CA ARG A 122 1.37 -27.15 2.24
C ARG A 122 1.63 -25.88 1.45
N VAL A 123 2.88 -25.43 1.38
CA VAL A 123 3.26 -24.28 0.56
C VAL A 123 2.98 -24.57 -0.93
N LYS A 124 3.34 -25.77 -1.40
CA LYS A 124 3.04 -26.20 -2.78
C LYS A 124 1.53 -26.18 -3.09
N GLU A 125 0.69 -26.65 -2.16
CA GLU A 125 -0.76 -26.61 -2.31
C GLU A 125 -1.30 -25.17 -2.45
N VAL A 126 -0.84 -24.26 -1.58
CA VAL A 126 -1.25 -22.85 -1.64
C VAL A 126 -0.79 -22.18 -2.94
N VAL A 127 0.44 -22.44 -3.39
CA VAL A 127 0.96 -21.91 -4.66
C VAL A 127 0.21 -22.50 -5.86
N ALA A 128 -0.17 -23.77 -5.82
CA ALA A 128 -0.99 -24.39 -6.86
C ALA A 128 -2.39 -23.78 -6.92
N ALA A 129 -3.03 -23.54 -5.77
CA ALA A 129 -4.32 -22.85 -5.70
C ALA A 129 -4.20 -21.41 -6.24
N ALA A 130 -3.16 -20.67 -5.85
CA ALA A 130 -2.92 -19.33 -6.34
C ALA A 130 -2.74 -19.30 -7.88
N ARG A 131 -1.91 -20.21 -8.41
CA ARG A 131 -1.69 -20.33 -9.87
C ARG A 131 -2.97 -20.66 -10.63
N THR A 132 -3.75 -21.62 -10.13
CA THR A 132 -5.00 -22.07 -10.78
C THR A 132 -6.03 -20.94 -10.87
N ASN A 133 -6.10 -20.11 -9.82
CA ASN A 133 -7.05 -18.99 -9.73
C ASN A 133 -6.49 -17.67 -10.29
N GLY A 134 -5.27 -17.64 -10.85
CA GLY A 134 -4.64 -16.40 -11.33
C GLY A 134 -4.36 -15.38 -10.22
N CYS A 135 -4.21 -15.86 -8.98
CA CYS A 135 -3.97 -15.06 -7.79
C CYS A 135 -2.46 -14.81 -7.61
N SER A 136 -2.08 -13.56 -7.35
CA SER A 136 -0.69 -13.23 -7.01
C SER A 136 -0.40 -13.45 -5.51
N ILE A 137 0.87 -13.46 -5.11
CA ILE A 137 1.26 -13.58 -3.70
C ILE A 137 1.98 -12.32 -3.24
N ARG A 138 1.67 -11.85 -2.03
CA ARG A 138 2.50 -10.86 -1.32
C ARG A 138 3.22 -11.52 -0.16
N ILE A 139 4.54 -11.57 -0.24
CA ILE A 139 5.42 -11.88 0.89
C ILE A 139 5.46 -10.64 1.79
N GLY A 140 5.15 -10.79 3.07
CA GLY A 140 5.09 -9.67 4.01
C GLY A 140 5.87 -9.92 5.28
N VAL A 141 7.15 -9.58 5.27
CA VAL A 141 8.02 -9.66 6.45
C VAL A 141 7.74 -8.46 7.36
N ASN A 142 7.55 -8.74 8.65
CA ASN A 142 7.39 -7.71 9.68
C ASN A 142 8.53 -7.82 10.70
N GLY A 143 9.18 -6.71 11.04
CA GLY A 143 10.29 -6.68 12.00
C GLY A 143 9.92 -7.21 13.39
N GLY A 144 8.66 -7.01 13.81
CA GLY A 144 8.15 -7.52 15.09
C GLY A 144 7.85 -9.02 15.12
N SER A 145 7.93 -9.72 13.98
CA SER A 145 7.60 -11.15 13.87
C SER A 145 8.61 -11.92 13.01
N LEU A 146 9.89 -11.54 13.07
CA LEU A 146 10.97 -12.24 12.37
C LEU A 146 11.16 -13.65 12.92
N GLU A 147 11.65 -14.53 12.06
CA GLU A 147 11.95 -15.91 12.38
C GLU A 147 13.06 -16.01 13.44
N ARG A 148 12.90 -16.93 14.39
CA ARG A 148 13.81 -17.08 15.54
C ARG A 148 15.27 -17.28 15.12
N HIS A 149 15.53 -18.04 14.07
CA HIS A 149 16.91 -18.30 13.62
C HIS A 149 17.60 -17.04 13.08
N LEU A 150 16.86 -16.08 12.51
CA LEU A 150 17.39 -14.80 12.08
C LEU A 150 17.68 -13.90 13.29
N LEU A 151 16.80 -13.92 14.29
CA LEU A 151 17.05 -13.23 15.56
C LEU A 151 18.28 -13.80 16.29
N GLU A 152 18.48 -15.13 16.25
CA GLU A 152 19.68 -15.77 16.81
C GLU A 152 20.95 -15.41 16.01
N LYS A 153 20.84 -15.26 14.68
CA LYS A 153 21.96 -14.88 13.80
C LYS A 153 22.37 -13.40 13.94
N TYR A 154 21.39 -12.49 13.99
CA TYR A 154 21.60 -11.03 13.94
C TYR A 154 21.49 -10.34 15.31
N GLY A 155 21.03 -11.05 16.34
CA GLY A 155 20.86 -10.54 17.70
C GLY A 155 19.56 -9.74 17.91
N GLU A 156 19.21 -8.87 16.97
CA GLU A 156 17.99 -8.06 17.01
C GLU A 156 17.39 -7.85 15.60
N PRO A 157 16.11 -7.44 15.48
CA PRO A 157 15.55 -7.04 14.20
C PRO A 157 16.36 -5.91 13.55
N CYS A 158 17.01 -6.21 12.43
CA CYS A 158 17.82 -5.27 11.67
C CYS A 158 17.47 -5.34 10.17
N PRO A 159 17.93 -4.37 9.34
CA PRO A 159 17.64 -4.37 7.91
C PRO A 159 18.05 -5.68 7.23
N ASP A 160 19.26 -6.17 7.51
CA ASP A 160 19.79 -7.40 6.91
C ASP A 160 18.92 -8.62 7.23
N ALA A 161 18.45 -8.75 8.49
CA ALA A 161 17.56 -9.84 8.90
C ALA A 161 16.21 -9.79 8.18
N MET A 162 15.64 -8.59 8.01
CA MET A 162 14.37 -8.40 7.30
C MET A 162 14.49 -8.72 5.81
N VAL A 163 15.59 -8.31 5.18
CA VAL A 163 15.87 -8.59 3.77
C VAL A 163 16.14 -10.08 3.56
N GLU A 164 16.92 -10.71 4.44
CA GLU A 164 17.19 -12.15 4.37
C GLU A 164 15.89 -12.97 4.46
N SER A 165 15.03 -12.69 5.45
CA SER A 165 13.70 -13.32 5.57
C SER A 165 12.88 -13.18 4.27
N ALA A 166 12.87 -11.97 3.70
CA ALA A 166 12.09 -11.70 2.50
C ALA A 166 12.61 -12.47 1.28
N LEU A 167 13.93 -12.53 1.10
CA LEU A 167 14.57 -13.24 0.00
C LEU A 167 14.50 -14.76 0.17
N ASP A 168 14.57 -15.28 1.40
CA ASP A 168 14.35 -16.70 1.69
C ASP A 168 12.94 -17.14 1.30
N HIS A 169 11.93 -16.34 1.67
CA HIS A 169 10.56 -16.58 1.25
C HIS A 169 10.36 -16.44 -0.27
N ALA A 170 11.03 -15.49 -0.91
CA ALA A 170 10.97 -15.32 -2.36
C ALA A 170 11.55 -16.54 -3.09
N ARG A 171 12.70 -17.05 -2.60
CA ARG A 171 13.35 -18.26 -3.12
C ARG A 171 12.42 -19.46 -3.10
N ILE A 172 11.62 -19.64 -2.05
CA ILE A 172 10.63 -20.74 -1.99
C ILE A 172 9.62 -20.64 -3.14
N LEU A 173 9.17 -19.44 -3.50
CA LEU A 173 8.25 -19.25 -4.62
C LEU A 173 8.96 -19.44 -5.98
N ASP A 174 10.19 -18.93 -6.11
CA ASP A 174 11.00 -19.08 -7.32
C ASP A 174 11.36 -20.55 -7.60
N ASP A 175 11.69 -21.34 -6.57
CA ASP A 175 11.93 -22.79 -6.67
C ASP A 175 10.69 -23.57 -7.13
N LEU A 176 9.50 -23.00 -6.92
CA LEU A 176 8.22 -23.54 -7.42
C LEU A 176 7.82 -22.96 -8.78
N GLY A 177 8.68 -22.13 -9.39
CA GLY A 177 8.44 -21.44 -10.65
C GLY A 177 7.26 -20.48 -10.58
N PHE A 178 7.02 -19.86 -9.42
CA PHE A 178 5.95 -18.89 -9.21
C PHE A 178 6.54 -17.49 -9.09
N HIS A 179 6.35 -16.65 -10.12
CA HIS A 179 6.91 -15.29 -10.17
C HIS A 179 5.86 -14.18 -10.07
N GLU A 180 4.56 -14.51 -9.96
CA GLU A 180 3.49 -13.54 -9.72
C GLU A 180 3.45 -13.11 -8.24
N TYR A 181 4.55 -12.56 -7.73
CA TYR A 181 4.62 -12.07 -6.35
C TYR A 181 5.25 -10.69 -6.18
N LYS A 182 4.87 -10.03 -5.09
CA LYS A 182 5.44 -8.77 -4.58
C LYS A 182 5.90 -8.92 -3.13
N ILE A 183 6.76 -8.03 -2.66
CA ILE A 183 7.39 -8.12 -1.35
C ILE A 183 7.11 -6.86 -0.53
N SER A 184 6.95 -7.01 0.79
CA SER A 184 7.03 -5.90 1.75
C SER A 184 7.88 -6.30 2.95
N VAL A 185 8.69 -5.37 3.42
CA VAL A 185 9.48 -5.44 4.67
C VAL A 185 9.07 -4.26 5.54
N LYS A 186 8.31 -4.49 6.62
CA LYS A 186 7.74 -3.39 7.43
C LYS A 186 8.14 -3.50 8.90
N ALA A 187 8.43 -2.38 9.53
CA ALA A 187 8.57 -2.28 10.97
C ALA A 187 7.85 -1.04 11.49
N SER A 188 7.64 -0.97 12.80
CA SER A 188 7.14 0.23 13.46
C SER A 188 8.24 1.30 13.54
N ASP A 189 9.51 0.91 13.61
CA ASP A 189 10.62 1.85 13.46
C ASP A 189 10.79 2.29 11.99
N MET A 190 10.84 3.61 11.80
CA MET A 190 10.92 4.22 10.47
C MET A 190 12.30 4.01 9.84
N PHE A 191 13.38 4.17 10.61
CA PHE A 191 14.75 4.09 10.11
C PHE A 191 15.07 2.66 9.65
N LEU A 192 14.69 1.67 10.45
CA LEU A 192 14.76 0.25 10.12
C LEU A 192 14.01 -0.05 8.82
N THR A 193 12.75 0.42 8.71
CA THR A 193 11.93 0.16 7.52
C THR A 193 12.55 0.78 6.27
N VAL A 194 13.00 2.04 6.33
CA VAL A 194 13.60 2.73 5.19
C VAL A 194 14.90 2.05 4.76
N ALA A 195 15.79 1.72 5.71
CA ALA A 195 17.04 1.02 5.41
C ALA A 195 16.80 -0.36 4.78
N ALA A 196 15.85 -1.13 5.30
CA ALA A 196 15.48 -2.44 4.76
C ALA A 196 14.93 -2.35 3.33
N TYR A 197 14.11 -1.34 3.01
CA TYR A 197 13.60 -1.15 1.65
C TYR A 197 14.68 -0.73 0.66
N HIS A 198 15.64 0.11 1.06
CA HIS A 198 16.78 0.47 0.20
C HIS A 198 17.62 -0.77 -0.14
N GLN A 199 17.97 -1.58 0.85
CA GLN A 199 18.69 -2.84 0.63
C GLN A 199 17.88 -3.82 -0.24
N LEU A 200 16.59 -4.01 0.07
CA LEU A 200 15.73 -4.91 -0.69
C LEU A 200 15.58 -4.47 -2.14
N ALA A 201 15.49 -3.16 -2.40
CA ALA A 201 15.36 -2.58 -3.73
C ALA A 201 16.54 -2.93 -4.66
N GLU A 202 17.75 -3.09 -4.10
CA GLU A 202 18.93 -3.52 -4.84
C GLU A 202 19.02 -5.04 -5.02
N ALA A 203 18.42 -5.81 -4.11
CA ALA A 203 18.57 -7.27 -4.05
C ALA A 203 17.55 -8.07 -4.89
N THR A 204 16.47 -7.44 -5.38
CA THR A 204 15.43 -8.11 -6.17
C THR A 204 14.91 -7.17 -7.26
N ASP A 205 14.22 -7.71 -8.26
CA ASP A 205 13.41 -6.98 -9.24
C ASP A 205 11.90 -7.04 -8.93
N ALA A 206 11.48 -7.77 -7.88
CA ALA A 206 10.08 -7.89 -7.49
C ALA A 206 9.46 -6.52 -7.16
N PRO A 207 8.14 -6.33 -7.38
CA PRO A 207 7.46 -5.13 -6.94
C PRO A 207 7.44 -5.02 -5.41
N LEU A 208 7.56 -3.79 -4.90
CA LEU A 208 7.64 -3.49 -3.47
C LEU A 208 6.37 -2.81 -2.98
N HIS A 209 5.74 -3.40 -1.96
CA HIS A 209 4.57 -2.84 -1.27
C HIS A 209 4.99 -2.07 -0.03
N LEU A 210 5.09 -0.75 -0.15
CA LEU A 210 5.56 0.10 0.94
C LEU A 210 4.51 0.32 2.02
N GLY A 211 5.02 0.62 3.21
CA GLY A 211 4.23 1.13 4.32
C GLY A 211 5.02 1.08 5.62
N ILE A 212 4.75 2.01 6.52
CA ILE A 212 5.18 1.94 7.92
C ILE A 212 4.04 1.25 8.69
N THR A 213 4.34 0.22 9.46
CA THR A 213 3.31 -0.42 10.33
C THR A 213 3.22 0.34 11.64
N GLU A 214 2.06 0.24 12.33
CA GLU A 214 1.86 0.85 13.65
C GLU A 214 2.27 2.34 13.68
N ALA A 215 1.86 3.12 12.67
CA ALA A 215 2.30 4.50 12.55
C ALA A 215 1.65 5.42 13.61
N GLY A 216 0.50 5.03 14.15
CA GLY A 216 -0.25 5.74 15.18
C GLY A 216 -1.59 6.27 14.68
N GLY A 217 -2.22 7.14 15.48
CA GLY A 217 -3.46 7.83 15.09
C GLY A 217 -3.28 8.79 13.91
N LEU A 218 -4.37 9.39 13.44
CA LEU A 218 -4.42 10.17 12.19
C LEU A 218 -3.25 11.15 12.01
N ARG A 219 -3.02 12.08 12.95
CA ARG A 219 -1.97 13.10 12.81
C ARG A 219 -0.55 12.52 12.87
N THR A 220 -0.22 11.83 13.95
CA THR A 220 1.13 11.27 14.16
C THR A 220 1.49 10.22 13.11
N GLY A 221 0.54 9.34 12.78
CA GLY A 221 0.71 8.31 11.77
C GLY A 221 0.87 8.87 10.37
N THR A 222 0.15 9.95 10.03
CA THR A 222 0.34 10.68 8.76
C THR A 222 1.74 11.27 8.66
N VAL A 223 2.21 11.97 9.69
CA VAL A 223 3.56 12.57 9.70
C VAL A 223 4.64 11.49 9.55
N LYS A 224 4.58 10.45 10.40
CA LYS A 224 5.57 9.36 10.40
C LYS A 224 5.60 8.61 9.06
N SER A 225 4.43 8.30 8.52
CA SER A 225 4.32 7.61 7.23
C SER A 225 4.80 8.49 6.07
N SER A 226 4.49 9.79 6.08
CA SER A 226 4.92 10.75 5.05
C SER A 226 6.43 10.91 5.00
N ILE A 227 7.12 10.94 6.16
CA ILE A 227 8.59 11.02 6.20
C ILE A 227 9.21 9.72 5.67
N GLY A 228 8.80 8.57 6.23
CA GLY A 228 9.40 7.28 5.88
C GLY A 228 9.13 6.86 4.43
N MET A 229 7.86 6.87 4.03
CA MET A 229 7.48 6.48 2.66
C MET A 229 7.84 7.56 1.64
N GLY A 230 7.76 8.84 2.00
CA GLY A 230 8.16 9.94 1.12
C GLY A 230 9.64 9.85 0.73
N THR A 231 10.52 9.45 1.65
CA THR A 231 11.94 9.21 1.37
C THR A 231 12.15 8.10 0.36
N LEU A 232 11.44 6.97 0.52
CA LEU A 232 11.51 5.83 -0.39
C LEU A 232 10.96 6.18 -1.78
N LEU A 233 9.79 6.81 -1.82
CA LEU A 233 9.15 7.24 -3.06
C LEU A 233 9.98 8.27 -3.82
N TRP A 234 10.60 9.23 -3.11
CA TRP A 234 11.53 10.20 -3.69
C TRP A 234 12.75 9.52 -4.31
N SER A 235 13.19 8.40 -3.73
CA SER A 235 14.28 7.56 -4.24
C SER A 235 13.83 6.62 -5.37
N GLY A 236 12.59 6.74 -5.85
CA GLY A 236 12.04 5.88 -6.91
C GLY A 236 11.60 4.49 -6.46
N ILE A 237 11.67 4.19 -5.16
CA ILE A 237 11.36 2.89 -4.58
C ILE A 237 9.87 2.83 -4.24
N GLY A 238 9.22 1.71 -4.59
CA GLY A 238 7.81 1.45 -4.29
C GLY A 238 6.95 1.34 -5.53
N ASP A 239 6.14 0.29 -5.57
CA ASP A 239 5.24 -0.03 -6.69
C ASP A 239 3.78 -0.02 -6.25
N THR A 240 3.54 -0.12 -4.95
CA THR A 240 2.25 0.10 -4.32
C THR A 240 2.46 0.51 -2.87
N ILE A 241 1.51 1.25 -2.30
CA ILE A 241 1.62 1.80 -0.95
C ILE A 241 0.41 1.44 -0.09
N ARG A 242 0.61 1.36 1.22
CA ARG A 242 -0.44 1.45 2.23
C ARG A 242 0.06 2.27 3.42
N VAL A 243 -0.70 3.30 3.78
CA VAL A 243 -0.54 4.04 5.05
C VAL A 243 -1.25 3.25 6.13
N SER A 244 -0.65 3.04 7.30
CA SER A 244 -1.27 2.24 8.38
C SER A 244 -1.66 3.15 9.55
N LEU A 245 -2.92 3.54 9.64
CA LEU A 245 -3.42 4.48 10.65
C LEU A 245 -4.38 3.81 11.62
N SER A 246 -4.38 4.26 12.87
CA SER A 246 -5.46 3.98 13.82
C SER A 246 -6.63 4.95 13.57
N ALA A 247 -7.26 4.84 12.40
CA ALA A 247 -8.36 5.69 11.92
C ALA A 247 -9.27 4.90 10.96
N ASP A 248 -10.30 5.55 10.38
CA ASP A 248 -11.08 4.94 9.29
C ASP A 248 -10.15 4.61 8.10
N PRO A 249 -10.24 3.41 7.49
CA PRO A 249 -9.44 3.02 6.31
C PRO A 249 -9.50 4.03 5.15
N VAL A 250 -10.59 4.77 4.98
CA VAL A 250 -10.71 5.85 3.99
C VAL A 250 -9.65 6.94 4.20
N GLU A 251 -9.28 7.25 5.44
CA GLU A 251 -8.22 8.23 5.72
C GLU A 251 -6.84 7.71 5.29
N GLU A 252 -6.58 6.39 5.39
CA GLU A 252 -5.35 5.79 4.85
C GLU A 252 -5.23 6.03 3.34
N VAL A 253 -6.35 5.90 2.61
CA VAL A 253 -6.42 6.11 1.16
C VAL A 253 -6.14 7.58 0.82
N LYS A 254 -6.81 8.52 1.50
CA LYS A 254 -6.63 9.96 1.28
C LYS A 254 -5.18 10.39 1.51
N VAL A 255 -4.56 9.96 2.62
CA VAL A 255 -3.16 10.26 2.90
C VAL A 255 -2.23 9.65 1.86
N GLY A 256 -2.51 8.42 1.40
CA GLY A 256 -1.76 7.78 0.33
C GLY A 256 -1.78 8.58 -0.98
N PHE A 257 -2.95 9.06 -1.41
CA PHE A 257 -3.04 9.92 -2.59
C PHE A 257 -2.37 11.26 -2.41
N GLU A 258 -2.50 11.89 -1.24
CA GLU A 258 -1.88 13.19 -0.99
C GLU A 258 -0.35 13.11 -1.01
N MET A 259 0.21 11.99 -0.52
CA MET A 259 1.63 11.70 -0.62
C MET A 259 2.10 11.55 -2.09
N LEU A 260 1.38 10.76 -2.90
CA LEU A 260 1.72 10.58 -4.31
C LEU A 260 1.53 11.86 -5.13
N LYS A 261 0.50 12.66 -4.81
CA LYS A 261 0.21 13.95 -5.42
C LYS A 261 1.30 14.96 -5.13
N SER A 262 1.74 15.05 -3.87
CA SER A 262 2.83 15.94 -3.44
C SER A 262 4.15 15.65 -4.14
N LEU A 263 4.41 14.38 -4.47
CA LEU A 263 5.60 13.94 -5.21
C LEU A 263 5.43 13.97 -6.74
N GLY A 264 4.24 14.34 -7.25
CA GLY A 264 3.94 14.31 -8.68
C GLY A 264 3.94 12.91 -9.29
N LEU A 265 3.86 11.85 -8.47
CA LEU A 265 3.90 10.45 -8.92
C LEU A 265 2.54 9.96 -9.40
N ARG A 266 1.46 10.47 -8.79
CA ARG A 266 0.08 10.17 -9.17
C ARG A 266 -0.87 11.23 -8.62
N THR A 267 -1.84 11.65 -9.41
CA THR A 267 -2.81 12.66 -9.01
C THR A 267 -4.24 12.10 -9.07
N ARG A 268 -5.07 12.52 -8.13
CA ARG A 268 -6.52 12.28 -8.09
C ARG A 268 -7.17 13.47 -7.40
N GLY A 269 -8.29 13.92 -7.96
CA GLY A 269 -9.10 15.02 -7.44
C GLY A 269 -8.41 16.37 -7.41
N VAL A 270 -8.98 17.29 -6.65
CA VAL A 270 -8.52 18.68 -6.60
C VAL A 270 -7.24 18.80 -5.75
N ASN A 271 -6.24 19.49 -6.29
CA ASN A 271 -5.05 19.94 -5.60
C ASN A 271 -5.23 21.41 -5.19
N ILE A 272 -5.53 21.65 -3.91
CA ILE A 272 -5.74 23.00 -3.40
C ILE A 272 -4.39 23.55 -2.92
N ILE A 273 -3.90 24.60 -3.59
CA ILE A 273 -2.68 25.32 -3.23
C ILE A 273 -3.11 26.57 -2.49
N ALA A 274 -3.06 26.53 -1.17
CA ALA A 274 -3.49 27.64 -0.32
C ALA A 274 -2.31 28.30 0.39
N CYS A 275 -2.34 29.63 0.52
CA CYS A 275 -1.44 30.28 1.46
C CYS A 275 -1.85 29.92 2.90
N PRO A 276 -0.91 29.85 3.87
CA PRO A 276 -1.23 29.55 5.27
C PRO A 276 -2.19 30.53 5.97
N SER A 277 -2.56 31.63 5.30
CA SER A 277 -3.07 32.91 5.82
C SER A 277 -2.01 33.77 6.51
N CYS A 278 -2.28 35.08 6.63
CA CYS A 278 -1.53 36.01 7.47
C CYS A 278 -2.36 37.29 7.67
N ALA A 279 -1.82 38.28 8.39
CA ALA A 279 -2.47 39.56 8.62
C ALA A 279 -2.80 40.38 7.35
N ARG A 280 -2.32 39.94 6.18
CA ARG A 280 -2.60 40.58 4.88
C ARG A 280 -3.79 39.98 4.14
N GLN A 281 -4.46 38.98 4.72
CA GLN A 281 -5.58 38.33 4.04
C GLN A 281 -6.74 39.30 3.81
N GLY A 282 -7.27 39.33 2.59
CA GLY A 282 -8.46 40.10 2.22
C GLY A 282 -9.77 39.35 2.46
N PHE A 283 -9.69 38.06 2.78
CA PHE A 283 -10.82 37.20 3.15
C PHE A 283 -10.33 36.11 4.11
N ASP A 284 -11.26 35.40 4.75
CA ASP A 284 -10.94 34.27 5.63
C ASP A 284 -10.47 33.06 4.80
N VAL A 285 -9.15 32.96 4.61
CA VAL A 285 -8.55 31.91 3.78
C VAL A 285 -8.82 30.54 4.37
N ILE A 286 -8.68 30.38 5.68
CA ILE A 286 -8.79 29.09 6.37
C ILE A 286 -10.19 28.52 6.15
N LYS A 287 -11.23 29.28 6.48
CA LYS A 287 -12.62 28.83 6.31
C LYS A 287 -13.00 28.59 4.85
N THR A 288 -12.42 29.37 3.94
CA THR A 288 -12.65 29.21 2.50
C THR A 288 -12.05 27.91 1.98
N VAL A 289 -10.82 27.59 2.38
CA VAL A 289 -10.15 26.33 2.05
C VAL A 289 -10.94 25.14 2.59
N GLU A 290 -11.30 25.15 3.88
CA GLU A 290 -12.10 24.07 4.50
C GLU A 290 -13.43 23.84 3.75
N THR A 291 -14.11 24.92 3.36
CA THR A 291 -15.36 24.83 2.60
C THR A 291 -15.15 24.23 1.21
N LEU A 292 -14.07 24.60 0.54
CA LEU A 292 -13.75 24.10 -0.80
C LEU A 292 -13.31 22.65 -0.78
N GLU A 293 -12.47 22.24 0.18
CA GLU A 293 -12.10 20.84 0.39
C GLU A 293 -13.34 19.95 0.55
N GLN A 294 -14.31 20.37 1.37
CA GLN A 294 -15.56 19.63 1.56
C GLN A 294 -16.41 19.58 0.29
N ARG A 295 -16.60 20.73 -0.39
CA ARG A 295 -17.47 20.80 -1.57
C ARG A 295 -16.89 20.10 -2.79
N LEU A 296 -15.56 20.04 -2.90
CA LEU A 296 -14.86 19.49 -4.05
C LEU A 296 -14.40 18.03 -3.84
N ALA A 297 -14.65 17.43 -2.67
CA ALA A 297 -14.22 16.07 -2.34
C ALA A 297 -14.71 14.98 -3.33
N HIS A 298 -15.84 15.23 -4.00
CA HIS A 298 -16.42 14.31 -4.99
C HIS A 298 -15.72 14.34 -6.36
N ILE A 299 -14.89 15.35 -6.63
CA ILE A 299 -14.18 15.49 -7.90
C ILE A 299 -12.99 14.55 -7.93
N SER A 300 -12.94 13.68 -8.93
CA SER A 300 -11.84 12.74 -9.18
C SER A 300 -10.87 13.23 -10.25
N GLU A 301 -11.31 14.13 -11.14
CA GLU A 301 -10.51 14.78 -12.18
C GLU A 301 -9.33 15.54 -11.55
N PRO A 302 -8.10 15.39 -12.06
CA PRO A 302 -6.94 16.11 -11.54
C PRO A 302 -6.99 17.59 -11.93
N ILE A 303 -7.40 18.44 -10.99
CA ILE A 303 -7.53 19.90 -11.15
C ILE A 303 -6.68 20.60 -10.09
N SER A 304 -5.97 21.67 -10.45
CA SER A 304 -5.28 22.52 -9.46
C SER A 304 -6.07 23.81 -9.20
N LEU A 305 -6.20 24.19 -7.93
CA LEU A 305 -6.91 25.39 -7.50
C LEU A 305 -6.04 26.19 -6.52
N SER A 306 -5.59 27.38 -6.93
CA SER A 306 -4.82 28.29 -6.07
C SER A 306 -5.75 29.22 -5.28
N ILE A 307 -5.60 29.27 -3.96
CA ILE A 307 -6.38 30.12 -3.05
C ILE A 307 -5.42 30.99 -2.24
N ILE A 308 -5.24 32.23 -2.69
CA ILE A 308 -4.27 33.15 -2.10
C ILE A 308 -4.99 34.35 -1.49
N GLY A 309 -4.79 34.55 -0.19
CA GLY A 309 -5.48 35.57 0.59
C GLY A 309 -5.08 37.02 0.27
N CYS A 310 -4.00 37.26 -0.48
CA CYS A 310 -3.51 38.61 -0.77
C CYS A 310 -2.84 38.71 -2.14
N VAL A 311 -2.70 39.93 -2.65
CA VAL A 311 -2.09 40.20 -3.98
C VAL A 311 -0.60 39.90 -4.04
N VAL A 312 0.09 39.81 -2.90
CA VAL A 312 1.57 39.71 -2.87
C VAL A 312 2.07 38.44 -3.56
N ASN A 313 1.47 37.29 -3.23
CA ASN A 313 1.82 36.00 -3.83
C ASN A 313 0.76 35.54 -4.85
N GLY A 314 -0.40 36.22 -4.93
CA GLY A 314 -1.56 35.74 -5.68
C GLY A 314 -1.37 35.57 -7.19
N PRO A 315 -0.79 36.54 -7.92
CA PRO A 315 -0.62 36.43 -9.37
C PRO A 315 0.48 35.46 -9.84
N GLY A 316 1.44 35.12 -8.96
CA GLY A 316 2.59 34.29 -9.31
C GLY A 316 2.44 32.81 -8.95
N GLU A 317 1.54 32.48 -8.03
CA GLU A 317 1.25 31.14 -7.49
C GLU A 317 -0.05 30.57 -8.09
#